data_AF-A0A0C2S013-F1
#
_entry.id   AF-A0A0C2S013-F1
#
_cell.length_a   1.000
_cell.length_b   1.000
_cell.length_c   1.000
_cell.angle_alpha   90.00
_cell.angle_beta   90.00
_cell.angle_gamma   90.00
#
_symmetry.space_group_name_H-M   'P 1'
#
loop_
_entity.id
_entity.type
_entity.pdbx_description
1 polymer ?
#
loop_
_entity_poly.entity_id
_entity_poly.type
_entity_poly.pdbx_seq_one_letter_code
_entity_poly.pdbx_strand_id
1 'polypeptide(L)' 'YVLSGWEGSAADATVYNDARSTGFPIPADKFYLADAGYATCDELLVPYRGVRYHLAEWRRA' A
#
# COMPACT_ATOMS: atom_id res chain seq x y z
N TYR A 1 -1.41 1.04 -13.02
CA TYR A 1 -2.21 2.23 -12.72
C TYR A 1 -1.25 3.31 -12.24
N VAL A 2 -1.41 4.55 -12.68
CA VAL A 2 -0.60 5.69 -12.24
C VAL A 2 -1.55 6.85 -12.01
N LEU A 3 -1.55 7.37 -10.78
CA LEU A 3 -2.24 8.59 -10.40
C LEU A 3 -1.18 9.65 -10.11
N SER A 4 -1.22 10.75 -10.85
CA SER A 4 -0.28 11.87 -10.75
C SER A 4 -1.02 13.17 -10.44
N GLY A 5 -0.28 14.22 -10.08
CA GLY A 5 -0.86 15.54 -9.76
C GLY A 5 -1.01 15.84 -8.26
N TRP A 6 -0.64 14.89 -7.40
CA TRP A 6 -0.54 15.13 -5.96
C TRP A 6 0.77 15.79 -5.58
N GLU A 7 0.70 16.70 -4.61
CA GLU A 7 1.89 17.30 -4.00
C GLU A 7 2.73 16.22 -3.29
N GLY A 8 4.06 16.35 -3.28
CA GLY A 8 4.94 15.38 -2.63
C GLY A 8 4.76 15.26 -1.11
N SER A 9 4.03 16.18 -0.49
CA SER A 9 3.66 16.18 0.93
C SER A 9 2.30 15.52 1.21
N ALA A 10 1.57 15.10 0.18
CA ALA A 10 0.27 14.46 0.34
C ALA A 10 0.39 13.16 1.12
N ALA A 11 -0.54 12.92 2.03
CA ALA A 11 -0.60 11.66 2.76
C ALA A 11 -1.03 10.52 1.83
N ASP A 12 -0.39 9.37 1.97
CA ASP A 12 -0.66 8.18 1.15
C ASP A 12 -2.14 7.75 1.20
N ALA A 13 -2.79 7.89 2.35
CA ALA A 13 -4.22 7.60 2.50
C ALA A 13 -5.11 8.49 1.63
N THR A 14 -4.73 9.76 1.43
CA THR A 14 -5.47 10.69 0.56
C THR A 14 -5.33 10.27 -0.89
N VAL A 15 -4.10 9.98 -1.34
CA VAL A 15 -3.81 9.52 -2.70
C VAL A 15 -4.51 8.18 -2.98
N TYR A 16 -4.54 7.27 -1.99
CA TYR A 16 -5.23 5.99 -2.10
C TYR A 16 -6.74 6.14 -2.28
N ASN A 17 -7.39 7.00 -1.50
CA ASN A 17 -8.82 7.23 -1.59
C ASN A 17 -9.22 7.83 -2.94
N ASP A 18 -8.42 8.77 -3.45
CA ASP A 18 -8.62 9.32 -4.78
C ASP A 18 -8.47 8.24 -5.87
N ALA A 19 -7.42 7.41 -5.78
CA ALA A 19 -7.22 6.30 -6.69
C ALA A 19 -8.41 5.32 -6.71
N ARG A 20 -8.95 4.98 -5.53
CA ARG A 20 -10.12 4.10 -5.39
C ARG A 20 -11.37 4.68 -6.06
N SER A 21 -11.49 6.00 -6.16
CA SER A 21 -12.62 6.67 -6.81
C SER A 21 -12.45 6.86 -8.32
N THR A 22 -11.21 6.88 -8.82
CA THR A 22 -10.88 7.23 -10.22
C THR A 22 -10.53 6.06 -11.12
N GLY A 23 -10.49 4.83 -10.60
CA GLY A 23 -10.30 3.62 -11.42
C GLY A 23 -9.19 2.69 -10.95
N PHE A 24 -8.90 2.68 -9.64
CA PHE A 24 -8.03 1.68 -9.01
C PHE A 24 -8.86 0.67 -8.18
N PRO A 25 -9.61 -0.25 -8.82
CA PRO A 25 -10.36 -1.27 -8.11
C PRO A 25 -9.43 -2.36 -7.59
N ILE A 26 -9.80 -2.97 -6.48
CA ILE A 26 -9.13 -4.15 -5.94
C ILE A 26 -9.89 -5.38 -6.46
N PRO A 27 -9.20 -6.33 -7.10
CA PRO A 27 -9.86 -7.55 -7.55
C PRO A 27 -10.47 -8.32 -6.36
N ALA A 28 -11.62 -8.96 -6.59
CA ALA A 28 -12.24 -9.82 -5.59
C ALA A 28 -11.25 -10.89 -5.10
N ASP A 29 -11.29 -11.18 -3.79
CA ASP A 29 -10.45 -12.15 -3.10
C ASP A 29 -8.94 -11.87 -3.20
N LYS A 30 -8.55 -10.63 -3.47
CA LYS A 30 -7.15 -10.19 -3.51
C LYS A 30 -6.93 -8.95 -2.66
N PHE A 31 -5.66 -8.75 -2.30
CA PHE A 31 -5.19 -7.57 -1.59
C PHE A 31 -4.02 -6.97 -2.35
N TYR A 32 -3.84 -5.65 -2.23
CA TYR A 32 -2.58 -5.02 -2.64
C TYR A 32 -1.63 -4.94 -1.45
N LEU A 33 -0.34 -5.18 -1.71
CA LEU A 33 0.72 -4.90 -0.76
C LEU A 33 1.03 -3.41 -0.81
N ALA A 34 0.89 -2.73 0.33
CA ALA A 34 1.19 -1.31 0.47
C ALA A 34 2.41 -1.12 1.38
N ASP A 35 3.06 0.03 1.30
CA ASP A 35 4.10 0.39 2.26
C ASP A 35 3.50 0.84 3.61
N ALA A 36 4.37 1.11 4.59
CA ALA A 36 3.97 1.46 5.95
C ALA A 36 3.38 2.87 6.11
N GLY A 37 3.32 3.69 5.05
CA GLY A 37 2.69 5.00 5.03
C GLY A 37 1.17 4.94 4.81
N TYR A 38 0.67 3.83 4.28
CA TYR A 38 -0.76 3.59 4.08
C TYR A 38 -1.46 3.16 5.38
N ALA A 39 -2.75 3.50 5.48
CA ALA A 39 -3.60 3.05 6.56
C ALA A 39 -3.96 1.56 6.39
N THR A 40 -4.07 0.83 7.50
CA THR A 40 -4.57 -0.56 7.49
C THR A 40 -6.06 -0.57 7.18
N CYS A 41 -6.47 -1.38 6.19
CA CYS A 41 -7.86 -1.63 5.85
C CYS A 41 -8.02 -3.07 5.30
N ASP A 42 -9.26 -3.50 5.07
CA ASP A 42 -9.59 -4.85 4.58
C ASP A 42 -9.12 -5.12 3.14
N GLU A 43 -8.47 -4.16 2.51
CA GLU A 43 -8.13 -4.12 1.10
C GLU A 43 -6.61 -4.04 0.86
N LEU A 44 -5.86 -3.63 1.89
CA LEU A 44 -4.41 -3.43 1.83
C LEU A 44 -3.69 -4.28 2.88
N LEU A 45 -2.68 -5.00 2.42
CA LEU A 45 -1.69 -5.62 3.29
C LEU A 45 -0.59 -4.60 3.57
N VAL A 46 -0.62 -4.03 4.78
CA VAL A 46 0.40 -3.09 5.26
C VAL A 46 1.34 -3.82 6.22
N PRO A 47 2.67 -3.69 6.07
CA PRO A 47 3.63 -4.26 7.00
C PRO A 47 3.35 -3.81 8.44
N TYR A 48 3.44 -4.73 9.39
CA TYR A 48 3.33 -4.37 10.79
C TYR A 48 4.45 -3.41 11.17
N ARG A 49 4.07 -2.25 11.72
CA ARG A 49 5.02 -1.18 12.04
C ARG A 49 6.03 -1.66 13.07
N GLY A 50 7.30 -1.37 12.82
CA GLY A 50 8.41 -1.75 13.71
C GLY A 50 8.87 -3.20 13.57
N VAL A 51 8.26 -4.01 12.68
CA VAL A 51 8.74 -5.35 12.36
C VAL A 51 9.48 -5.32 11.03
N ARG A 52 10.74 -5.78 11.05
CA ARG A 52 11.52 -6.01 9.84
C ARG A 52 11.19 -7.38 9.29
N TYR A 53 10.34 -7.40 8.28
CA TYR A 53 10.18 -8.55 7.42
C TYR A 53 11.49 -8.72 6.61
N HIS A 54 11.83 -9.94 6.20
CA HIS A 54 12.97 -10.30 5.30
C HIS A 54 14.33 -10.74 5.89
N LEU A 55 14.56 -10.81 7.21
CA LEU A 55 15.92 -11.12 7.71
C LEU A 55 16.31 -12.62 7.78
N ALA A 56 15.36 -13.55 7.76
CA ALA A 56 15.68 -14.98 7.91
C ALA A 56 15.79 -15.72 6.57
N GLU A 57 14.88 -15.48 5.63
CA GLU A 57 14.80 -16.23 4.37
C GLU A 57 15.76 -15.70 3.30
N TRP A 58 16.08 -14.41 3.31
CA TRP A 58 17.01 -13.80 2.35
C TRP A 58 18.48 -14.21 2.60
N ARG A 59 18.81 -14.64 3.83
CA ARG A 59 20.17 -15.10 4.18
C ARG A 59 20.53 -16.46 3.58
N ARG A 60 19.59 -17.15 2.91
CA ARG A 60 19.80 -18.45 2.27
C ARG A 60 19.78 -18.37 0.73
N ALA A 61 19.77 -17.18 0.15
CA ALA A 61 19.91 -16.97 -1.30
C ALA A 61 21.39 -16.91 -1.71
#